data_AF-A0AAW5CGN4-F1
#
_entry.id   AF-A0AAW5CGN4-F1
#
_cell.length_a   1.000
_cell.length_b   1.000
_cell.length_c   1.000
_cell.angle_alpha   90.00
_cell.angle_beta   90.00
_cell.angle_gamma   90.00
#
_symmetry.space_group_name_H-M   'P 1'
#
loop_
_entity.id
_entity.type
_entity.pdbx_description
1 polymer ?
#
loop_
_entity_poly.entity_id
_entity_poly.type
_entity_poly.pdbx_seq_one_letter_code
_entity_poly.pdbx_strand_id
1 'polypeptide(L)'
;MRLDQFIFRFSKLQDGIGAKLFRYILEWLYEDTSTMSIRDILNRLERLNLIDDVESWVYIRELRNTVSHNYPLGTKEVVDSLNELIRQVETIKNIYSRLKEVYQSK
;
A
#
# COMPACT_ATOMS: atom_id res chain seq x y z
N MET A 1 -17.39 5.01 14.61
CA MET A 1 -16.72 6.32 14.81
C MET A 1 -15.18 6.24 14.89
N ARG A 2 -14.54 5.42 15.76
CA ARG A 2 -13.06 5.29 15.75
C ARG A 2 -12.51 4.43 14.60
N LEU A 3 -13.30 3.46 14.16
CA LEU A 3 -12.87 2.48 13.16
C LEU A 3 -12.94 2.99 11.72
N ASP A 4 -14.03 3.65 11.38
CA ASP A 4 -14.24 4.27 10.06
C ASP A 4 -13.15 5.29 9.75
N GLN A 5 -12.73 6.04 10.77
CA GLN A 5 -11.65 7.01 10.65
C GLN A 5 -10.29 6.33 10.42
N PHE A 6 -10.04 5.18 11.05
CA PHE A 6 -8.84 4.38 10.79
C PHE A 6 -8.83 3.89 9.34
N ILE A 7 -9.90 3.24 8.88
CA ILE A 7 -10.03 2.71 7.51
C ILE A 7 -9.82 3.84 6.49
N PHE A 8 -10.44 5.00 6.74
CA PHE A 8 -10.27 6.18 5.89
C PHE A 8 -8.81 6.65 5.82
N ARG A 9 -8.13 6.81 6.97
CA ARG A 9 -6.73 7.28 7.02
C ARG A 9 -5.77 6.25 6.41
N PHE A 10 -5.99 4.97 6.66
CA PHE A 10 -5.22 3.88 6.06
C PHE A 10 -5.34 3.91 4.54
N SER A 11 -6.56 4.04 4.03
CA SER A 11 -6.84 4.13 2.59
C SER A 11 -6.10 5.30 1.95
N LYS A 12 -6.16 6.49 2.57
CA LYS A 12 -5.46 7.68 2.09
C LYS A 12 -3.94 7.51 2.09
N LEU A 13 -3.38 6.84 3.09
CA LEU A 13 -1.96 6.55 3.15
C LEU A 13 -1.54 5.62 2.00
N GLN A 14 -2.22 4.48 1.85
CA GLN A 14 -1.92 3.51 0.80
C GLN A 14 -2.06 4.13 -0.59
N ASP A 15 -3.15 4.87 -0.85
CA ASP A 15 -3.39 5.55 -2.13
C ASP A 15 -2.30 6.61 -2.41
N GLY A 16 -1.92 7.39 -1.39
CA GLY A 16 -0.87 8.40 -1.54
C GLY A 16 0.49 7.81 -1.91
N ILE A 17 0.85 6.70 -1.26
CA ILE A 17 2.08 5.96 -1.57
C ILE A 17 2.00 5.37 -2.99
N GLY A 18 0.93 4.63 -3.29
CA GLY A 18 0.76 3.91 -4.54
C GLY A 18 0.63 4.80 -5.78
N ALA A 19 -0.10 5.91 -5.66
CA ALA A 19 -0.38 6.79 -6.79
C ALA A 19 0.77 7.77 -7.10
N LYS A 20 1.55 8.16 -6.08
CA LYS A 20 2.55 9.23 -6.23
C LYS A 20 3.93 8.81 -5.77
N LEU A 21 4.09 8.40 -4.50
CA LEU A 21 5.41 8.22 -3.92
C LEU A 21 6.24 7.17 -4.66
N PHE A 22 5.61 6.07 -5.07
CA PHE A 22 6.24 5.05 -5.90
C PHE A 22 6.80 5.60 -7.21
N ARG A 23 6.02 6.40 -7.95
CA ARG A 23 6.46 7.02 -9.19
C ARG A 23 7.61 7.99 -8.93
N TYR A 24 7.47 8.85 -7.93
CA TYR A 24 8.49 9.84 -7.59
C TYR A 24 9.83 9.22 -7.19
N ILE A 25 9.81 8.09 -6.46
CA ILE A 25 11.03 7.38 -6.10
C ILE A 25 11.69 6.76 -7.35
N LEU A 26 10.92 6.15 -8.25
CA LEU A 26 11.47 5.63 -9.49
C LEU A 26 12.04 6.74 -10.39
N GLU A 27 11.34 7.87 -10.50
CA GLU A 27 11.82 9.06 -11.23
C GLU A 27 13.08 9.67 -10.59
N TRP A 28 13.17 9.69 -9.25
CA TRP A 28 14.38 10.08 -8.51
C TRP A 28 15.57 9.14 -8.78
N LEU A 29 15.28 7.88 -9.09
CA LEU A 29 16.25 6.89 -9.54
C LEU A 29 16.52 6.95 -11.06
N TYR A 30 16.04 8.00 -11.75
CA TYR A 30 16.18 8.24 -13.18
C TYR A 30 15.44 7.24 -14.07
N GLU A 31 14.34 6.64 -13.58
CA GLU A 31 13.47 5.79 -14.38
C GLU A 31 12.31 6.57 -14.99
N ASP A 32 11.97 6.26 -16.25
CA ASP A 32 10.79 6.83 -16.90
C ASP A 32 9.54 6.04 -16.52
N THR A 33 8.66 6.65 -15.70
CA THR A 33 7.42 6.03 -15.26
C THR A 33 6.20 6.41 -16.09
N SER A 34 6.34 7.29 -17.09
CA SER A 34 5.23 7.94 -17.81
C SER A 34 4.27 6.95 -18.48
N THR A 35 4.81 5.82 -18.95
CA THR A 35 4.06 4.75 -19.63
C THR A 35 3.79 3.53 -18.75
N MET A 36 4.33 3.50 -17.53
CA MET A 36 4.23 2.34 -16.64
C MET A 36 2.83 2.23 -16.02
N SER A 37 2.25 1.04 -16.11
CA SER A 37 1.07 0.69 -15.32
C SER A 37 1.42 0.61 -13.83
N ILE A 38 0.42 0.62 -12.95
CA ILE A 38 0.67 0.43 -11.51
C ILE A 38 1.33 -0.93 -11.22
N ARG A 39 1.01 -1.96 -12.00
CA ARG A 39 1.62 -3.29 -11.83
C ARG A 39 3.08 -3.28 -12.24
N ASP A 40 3.43 -2.58 -13.31
CA ASP A 40 4.83 -2.42 -13.74
C ASP A 40 5.64 -1.66 -12.69
N ILE A 41 5.06 -0.62 -12.09
CA ILE A 41 5.68 0.12 -10.98
C ILE A 41 5.94 -0.81 -9.79
N LEU A 42 4.95 -1.61 -9.38
CA LEU A 42 5.12 -2.54 -8.26
C LEU A 42 6.20 -3.58 -8.57
N ASN A 43 6.16 -4.22 -9.75
CA ASN A 43 7.20 -5.16 -10.20
C ASN A 43 8.59 -4.53 -10.17
N ARG A 44 8.68 -3.24 -10.52
CA ARG A 44 9.96 -2.53 -10.52
C ARG A 44 10.47 -2.25 -9.11
N LEU A 45 9.59 -1.79 -8.21
CA LEU A 45 9.92 -1.59 -6.80
C LEU A 45 10.35 -2.88 -6.11
N GLU A 46 9.69 -3.99 -6.42
CA GLU A 46 10.05 -5.32 -5.92
C GLU A 46 11.47 -5.72 -6.39
N ARG A 47 11.78 -5.54 -7.68
CA ARG A 47 13.14 -5.77 -8.21
C ARG A 47 14.21 -4.90 -7.56
N LEU A 48 13.83 -3.72 -7.05
CA LEU A 48 14.70 -2.81 -6.30
C LEU A 48 14.70 -3.09 -4.79
N ASN A 49 14.00 -4.13 -4.33
CA ASN A 49 13.79 -4.50 -2.92
C ASN A 49 13.11 -3.41 -2.07
N LEU A 50 12.39 -2.48 -2.71
CA LEU A 50 11.67 -1.38 -2.04
C LEU A 50 10.32 -1.83 -1.46
N ILE A 51 9.76 -2.89 -2.03
CA ILE A 51 8.65 -3.66 -1.48
C ILE A 51 9.07 -5.13 -1.43
N ASP A 52 8.46 -5.90 -0.52
CA ASP A 52 8.78 -7.33 -0.39
C ASP A 52 8.19 -8.16 -1.53
N ASP A 53 6.94 -7.88 -1.88
CA ASP A 53 6.20 -8.62 -2.91
C ASP A 53 5.06 -7.76 -3.47
N VAL A 54 4.82 -7.87 -4.78
CA VAL A 54 3.72 -7.19 -5.47
C VAL A 54 2.36 -7.67 -4.98
N GLU A 55 2.20 -8.97 -4.77
CA GLU A 55 0.91 -9.56 -4.40
C GLU A 55 0.50 -9.13 -2.99
N SER A 56 1.46 -8.93 -2.09
CA SER A 56 1.25 -8.38 -0.75
C SER A 56 0.64 -6.97 -0.81
N TRP A 57 1.10 -6.11 -1.72
CA TRP A 57 0.50 -4.78 -1.91
C TRP A 57 -0.93 -4.87 -2.44
N VAL A 58 -1.17 -5.76 -3.42
CA VAL A 58 -2.50 -5.99 -4.00
C VAL A 58 -3.47 -6.52 -2.93
N TYR A 59 -3.04 -7.50 -2.14
CA TYR A 59 -3.80 -8.09 -1.05
C TYR A 59 -4.26 -7.04 -0.03
N ILE A 60 -3.36 -6.14 0.40
CA ILE A 60 -3.73 -5.07 1.34
C ILE A 60 -4.83 -4.17 0.75
N ARG A 61 -4.77 -3.89 -0.56
CA ARG A 61 -5.78 -3.08 -1.25
C ARG A 61 -7.13 -3.80 -1.30
N GLU A 62 -7.13 -5.10 -1.54
CA GLU A 62 -8.36 -5.92 -1.53
C GLU A 62 -8.96 -5.99 -0.13
N LEU A 63 -8.14 -6.22 0.89
CA LEU A 63 -8.55 -6.25 2.29
C LEU A 63 -9.24 -4.94 2.72
N ARG A 64 -8.65 -3.81 2.33
CA ARG A 64 -9.25 -2.49 2.53
C ARG A 64 -10.61 -2.37 1.82
N ASN A 65 -10.72 -2.86 0.59
CA ASN A 65 -11.99 -2.82 -0.14
C ASN A 65 -13.05 -3.67 0.58
N THR A 66 -12.69 -4.86 1.06
CA THR A 66 -13.58 -5.74 1.85
C THR A 66 -14.08 -5.05 3.11
N VAL A 67 -13.18 -4.42 3.88
CA VAL A 67 -13.54 -3.72 5.13
C VAL A 67 -14.37 -2.45 4.87
N SER A 68 -14.19 -1.82 3.70
CA SER A 68 -14.95 -0.62 3.31
C SER A 68 -16.33 -0.93 2.75
N HIS A 69 -16.60 -2.19 2.39
CA HIS A 69 -17.82 -2.56 1.68
C HIS A 69 -18.92 -3.01 2.64
N ASN A 70 -20.14 -2.55 2.40
CA ASN A 70 -21.33 -2.86 3.22
C ASN A 70 -22.08 -4.12 2.73
N TYR A 71 -21.41 -5.08 2.10
CA TYR A 71 -22.07 -6.35 1.78
C TYR A 71 -22.56 -7.02 3.09
N PRO A 72 -23.56 -7.91 3.03
CA PRO A 72 -24.03 -8.66 4.19
C PRO A 72 -22.97 -9.71 4.60
N LEU A 73 -21.81 -9.23 5.03
CA LEU A 73 -20.77 -10.00 5.67
C LEU A 73 -21.23 -10.32 7.09
N GLY A 74 -20.91 -11.52 7.55
CA GLY A 74 -21.10 -11.84 8.97
C GLY A 74 -20.22 -10.90 9.81
N THR A 75 -20.70 -10.44 10.97
CA THR A 75 -19.94 -9.56 11.88
C THR A 75 -18.52 -10.08 12.16
N LYS A 76 -18.34 -11.41 12.19
CA LYS A 76 -17.05 -12.06 12.37
C LYS A 76 -16.07 -11.80 11.22
N GLU A 77 -16.51 -11.89 9.97
CA GLU A 77 -15.66 -11.69 8.79
C GLU A 77 -15.14 -10.24 8.72
N VAL A 78 -15.99 -9.28 9.08
CA VAL A 78 -15.59 -7.86 9.16
C VAL A 78 -14.54 -7.66 10.24
N VAL A 79 -14.72 -8.26 11.42
CA VAL A 79 -13.76 -8.19 12.53
C VAL A 79 -12.43 -8.85 12.16
N ASP A 80 -12.46 -10.01 11.53
CA ASP A 80 -11.25 -10.73 11.12
C ASP A 80 -10.48 -9.94 10.05
N SER A 81 -11.18 -9.42 9.03
CA SER A 81 -10.59 -8.58 7.98
C SER A 81 -10.00 -7.29 8.53
N LEU A 82 -10.66 -6.68 9.51
CA LEU A 82 -10.16 -5.49 10.17
C LEU A 82 -8.90 -5.77 10.99
N ASN A 83 -8.91 -6.84 11.77
CA ASN A 83 -7.73 -7.23 12.56
C ASN A 83 -6.54 -7.51 11.66
N GLU A 84 -6.78 -8.12 10.49
CA GLU A 84 -5.77 -8.29 9.46
C GLU A 84 -5.30 -6.93 8.91
N LEU A 85 -6.21 -6.00 8.60
CA LEU A 85 -5.85 -4.67 8.08
C LEU A 85 -4.96 -3.89 9.07
N ILE A 86 -5.22 -4.03 10.36
CA ILE A 86 -4.39 -3.45 11.42
C ILE A 86 -2.98 -4.05 11.42
N ARG A 87 -2.84 -5.37 11.21
CA ARG A 87 -1.52 -6.02 11.10
C ARG A 87 -0.73 -5.48 9.90
N GLN A 88 -1.41 -5.20 8.79
CA GLN A 88 -0.78 -4.68 7.57
C GLN A 88 -0.29 -3.23 7.66
N VAL A 89 -0.58 -2.51 8.75
CA VAL A 89 -0.01 -1.19 9.02
C VAL A 89 1.52 -1.23 9.05
N GLU A 90 2.10 -2.30 9.61
CA GLU A 90 3.55 -2.42 9.70
C GLU A 90 4.19 -2.63 8.33
N THR A 91 3.55 -3.41 7.46
CA THR A 91 3.96 -3.59 6.07
C THR A 91 4.05 -2.25 5.33
N ILE A 92 3.02 -1.41 5.44
CA ILE A 92 3.00 -0.08 4.80
C ILE A 92 4.08 0.85 5.38
N LYS A 93 4.32 0.81 6.69
CA LYS A 93 5.40 1.59 7.33
C LYS A 93 6.79 1.15 6.87
N ASN A 94 7.01 -0.16 6.72
CA ASN A 94 8.27 -0.70 6.24
C ASN A 94 8.56 -0.25 4.81
N ILE A 95 7.57 -0.34 3.93
CA ILE A 95 7.65 0.19 2.56
C ILE A 95 8.03 1.68 2.59
N TYR A 96 7.30 2.49 3.36
CA TYR A 96 7.62 3.92 3.48
C TYR A 96 9.05 4.19 3.98
N SER A 97 9.52 3.41 4.96
CA SER A 97 10.86 3.55 5.52
C SER A 97 11.94 3.26 4.48
N ARG A 98 11.80 2.19 3.69
CA ARG A 98 12.71 1.87 2.59
C ARG A 98 12.74 2.97 1.52
N LEU A 99 11.58 3.48 1.13
CA LEU A 99 11.51 4.59 0.16
C LEU A 99 12.20 5.85 0.69
N LYS A 100 12.02 6.14 1.99
CA LYS A 100 12.65 7.28 2.65
C LYS A 100 14.18 7.10 2.70
N GLU A 101 14.66 5.93 3.05
CA GLU A 101 16.10 5.61 3.07
C GLU A 101 16.73 5.82 1.69
N VAL A 102 16.08 5.33 0.63
CA VAL A 102 16.55 5.54 -0.75
C VAL A 102 16.61 7.02 -1.10
N TYR A 103 15.57 7.79 -0.76
CA TYR A 103 15.58 9.22 -0.98
C TYR A 103 16.69 9.95 -0.21
N GLN A 104 17.01 9.52 1.01
CA GLN A 104 18.03 10.13 1.86
C GLN A 104 19.47 9.67 1.54
N SER A 105 19.62 8.51 0.92
CA SER A 105 20.93 7.90 0.60
C SER A 105 21.65 8.54 -0.58
N LYS A 106 21.03 9.51 -1.26
CA LYS A 106 21.49 10.14 -2.49
C LYS A 106 21.41 11.66 -2.35
#